data_AF-A0A918E0E4-F1
#
_entry.id   AF-A0A918E0E4-F1
#
_cell.length_a   1.000
_cell.length_b   1.000
_cell.length_c   1.000
_cell.angle_alpha   90.00
_cell.angle_beta   90.00
_cell.angle_gamma   90.00
#
_symmetry.space_group_name_H-M   'P 1'
#
loop_
_entity.id
_entity.type
_entity.pdbx_description
1 polymer ?
#
loop_
_entity_poly.entity_id
_entity_poly.type
_entity_poly.pdbx_seq_one_letter_code
_entity_poly.pdbx_strand_id
1 'polypeptide(L)'
;MSVDVADGMASLLVCLLLNHGQTIVHLPGLAVNRASAGYCGLGETDAKDARVRDLALELLGLHEKIHELDKLIDARFREDELTAVISTMPGLGPLLGAEFLAATGGDLSRFPGAVRLAAFSGVAPVPRDSGNVNGTLHRPRRYHRGLQRVFYRSAMISIRTCPESRAFYDRERAEKSSG
;
A
#
# COMPACT_ATOMS: atom_id res chain seq x y z
N MET A 1 1.96 18.43 1.30
CA MET A 1 0.67 18.11 1.93
C MET A 1 0.44 16.62 1.74
N SER A 2 1.12 15.82 2.56
CA SER A 2 1.13 14.35 2.51
C SER A 2 -0.01 13.84 3.38
N VAL A 3 -1.09 13.40 2.75
CA VAL A 3 -2.13 12.63 3.44
C VAL A 3 -1.64 11.19 3.49
N ASP A 4 -1.22 10.76 4.68
CA ASP A 4 -0.83 9.39 4.96
C ASP A 4 -1.96 8.42 4.59
N VAL A 5 -1.70 7.58 3.58
CA VAL A 5 -2.60 6.51 3.12
C VAL A 5 -2.56 5.30 4.09
N ALA A 6 -1.70 5.33 5.11
CA ALA A 6 -1.61 4.30 6.15
C ALA A 6 -2.79 4.33 7.14
N ASP A 7 -3.59 5.40 7.16
CA ASP A 7 -4.52 5.66 8.25
C ASP A 7 -5.86 4.91 8.15
N GLY A 8 -6.24 4.36 6.99
CA GLY A 8 -7.60 3.82 6.81
C GLY A 8 -7.94 2.59 7.68
N MET A 9 -7.03 1.62 7.78
CA MET A 9 -7.25 0.42 8.61
C MET A 9 -6.93 0.67 10.09
N ALA A 10 -5.93 1.52 10.36
CA ALA A 10 -5.60 1.94 11.72
C ALA A 10 -6.74 2.78 12.32
N SER A 11 -7.31 3.72 11.56
CA SER A 11 -8.46 4.53 11.95
C SER A 11 -9.71 3.69 12.24
N LEU A 12 -9.98 2.65 11.44
CA LEU A 12 -11.09 1.72 11.73
C LEU A 12 -10.90 0.97 13.04
N LEU A 13 -9.69 0.47 13.31
CA LEU A 13 -9.37 -0.21 14.56
C LEU A 13 -9.45 0.75 15.76
N VAL A 14 -8.91 1.96 15.60
CA VAL A 14 -8.95 3.04 16.60
C VAL A 14 -10.40 3.44 16.91
N CYS A 15 -11.23 3.65 15.90
CA CYS A 15 -12.65 3.97 16.09
C CYS A 15 -13.42 2.83 16.77
N LEU A 16 -13.12 1.56 16.42
CA LEU A 16 -13.79 0.41 17.03
C LEU A 16 -13.43 0.27 18.51
N LEU A 17 -12.16 0.49 18.87
CA LEU A 17 -11.68 0.46 20.24
C LEU A 17 -12.25 1.62 21.07
N LEU A 18 -12.32 2.84 20.51
CA LEU A 18 -12.94 4.00 21.18
C LEU A 18 -14.45 3.79 21.41
N ASN A 19 -15.18 3.20 20.46
CA ASN A 19 -16.61 2.89 20.62
C ASN A 19 -16.88 1.83 21.69
N HIS A 20 -15.91 0.97 22.00
CA HIS A 20 -16.00 0.01 23.11
C HIS A 20 -15.58 0.61 24.48
N GLY A 21 -15.42 1.94 24.57
CA GLY A 21 -15.03 2.63 25.79
C GLY A 21 -13.57 2.43 26.18
N GLN A 22 -12.73 1.95 25.26
CA GLN A 22 -11.30 1.80 25.52
C GLN A 22 -10.59 3.12 25.24
N THR A 23 -9.81 3.58 26.22
CA THR A 23 -9.02 4.81 26.11
C THR A 23 -7.75 4.50 25.33
N ILE A 24 -7.63 5.06 24.12
CA ILE A 24 -6.44 4.93 23.29
C ILE A 24 -5.56 6.14 23.56
N VAL A 25 -4.44 5.92 24.26
CA VAL A 25 -3.43 6.95 24.46
C VAL A 25 -2.36 6.77 23.39
N HIS A 26 -2.30 7.72 22.45
CA HIS A 26 -1.19 7.79 21.49
C HIS A 26 0.08 8.18 22.26
N LEU A 27 0.85 7.18 22.69
CA LEU A 27 2.14 7.38 23.32
C LEU A 27 3.21 7.51 22.23
N PRO A 28 3.82 8.70 22.02
CA PRO A 28 4.99 8.79 21.16
C PRO A 28 6.06 7.81 21.67
N GLY A 29 6.86 7.22 20.77
CA GLY A 29 7.84 6.19 21.15
C GLY A 29 8.78 6.61 22.30
N LEU A 30 9.09 7.91 22.42
CA LEU A 30 9.81 8.50 23.55
C LEU A 30 9.08 8.40 24.89
N ALA A 31 7.75 8.55 24.90
CA ALA A 31 6.92 8.38 26.09
C ALA A 31 6.81 6.90 26.49
N VAL A 32 6.73 5.98 25.51
CA VAL A 32 6.81 4.53 25.78
C VAL A 32 8.17 4.17 26.37
N ASN A 33 9.26 4.71 25.82
CA ASN A 33 10.62 4.46 26.33
C ASN A 33 10.76 4.96 27.79
N ARG A 34 10.23 6.15 28.10
CA ARG A 34 10.21 6.67 29.49
C ARG A 34 9.28 5.88 30.43
N ALA A 35 8.11 5.46 29.96
CA ALA A 35 7.18 4.66 30.74
C ALA A 35 7.72 3.25 31.02
N SER A 36 8.49 2.68 30.07
CA SER A 36 9.15 1.39 30.25
C SER A 36 10.21 1.40 31.34
N ALA A 37 10.74 2.57 31.71
CA ALA A 37 11.68 2.70 32.83
C ALA A 37 10.98 2.64 34.21
N GLY A 38 9.64 2.82 34.26
CA GLY A 38 8.86 2.75 35.50
C GLY A 38 8.11 1.43 35.74
N TYR A 39 8.09 0.53 34.74
CA TYR A 39 7.52 -0.82 34.88
C TYR A 39 8.59 -1.75 35.49
N CYS A 40 8.79 -1.67 36.80
CA CYS A 40 9.44 -2.75 37.56
C CYS A 40 8.33 -3.71 38.04
N GLY A 41 8.32 -4.92 37.49
CA GLY A 41 7.30 -5.93 37.78
C GLY A 41 7.59 -6.63 39.11
N LEU A 42 6.56 -6.82 39.94
CA LEU A 42 6.68 -7.58 41.18
C LEU A 42 6.84 -9.08 40.86
N GLY A 43 8.09 -9.57 40.92
CA GLY A 43 8.45 -10.94 41.32
C GLY A 43 8.44 -12.05 40.26
N GLU A 44 7.47 -12.10 39.34
CA GLU A 44 7.44 -13.10 38.25
C GLU A 44 7.22 -12.50 36.85
N THR A 45 6.92 -11.21 36.80
CA THR A 45 6.63 -10.45 35.57
C THR A 45 7.90 -9.88 34.92
N ASP A 46 8.99 -9.72 35.67
CA ASP A 46 10.20 -9.00 35.25
C ASP A 46 10.90 -9.57 34.00
N ALA A 47 11.00 -10.90 33.87
CA ALA A 47 11.64 -11.51 32.70
C ALA A 47 10.77 -11.43 31.43
N LYS A 48 9.44 -11.53 31.58
CA LYS A 48 8.49 -11.38 30.47
C LYS A 48 8.38 -9.91 30.07
N ASP A 49 8.32 -9.01 31.03
CA ASP A 49 8.24 -7.56 30.81
C ASP A 49 9.53 -7.02 30.17
N ALA A 50 10.70 -7.50 30.59
CA ALA A 50 11.97 -7.23 29.93
C ALA A 50 11.92 -7.70 28.46
N ARG A 51 11.42 -8.90 28.19
CA ARG A 51 11.33 -9.42 26.81
C ARG A 51 10.34 -8.63 25.94
N VAL A 52 9.19 -8.24 26.49
CA VAL A 52 8.22 -7.39 25.77
C VAL A 52 8.83 -6.02 25.49
N ARG A 53 9.54 -5.43 26.45
CA ARG A 53 10.26 -4.16 26.28
C ARG A 53 11.30 -4.25 25.18
N ASP A 54 12.12 -5.30 25.17
CA ASP A 54 13.16 -5.50 24.16
C ASP A 54 12.55 -5.61 22.75
N LEU A 55 11.48 -6.40 22.58
CA LEU A 55 10.76 -6.52 21.31
C LEU A 55 10.13 -5.19 20.88
N ALA A 56 9.57 -4.41 21.82
CA ALA A 56 9.03 -3.10 21.52
C ALA A 56 10.12 -2.13 21.03
N LEU A 57 11.30 -2.14 21.65
CA LEU A 57 12.44 -1.33 21.21
C LEU A 57 12.96 -1.77 19.83
N GLU A 58 13.02 -3.08 19.57
CA GLU A 58 13.40 -3.62 18.26
C GLU A 58 12.40 -3.19 17.17
N LEU A 59 11.10 -3.31 17.45
CA LEU A 59 10.05 -2.86 16.55
C LEU A 59 10.14 -1.36 16.25
N LEU A 60 10.39 -0.53 17.27
CA LEU A 60 10.59 0.91 17.08
C LEU A 60 11.81 1.20 16.19
N GLY A 61 12.93 0.52 16.42
CA GLY A 61 14.13 0.65 15.59
C GLY A 61 13.91 0.19 14.14
N LEU A 62 13.07 -0.83 13.91
CA LEU A 62 12.69 -1.25 12.56
C LEU A 62 11.78 -0.22 11.87
N HIS A 63 10.85 0.40 12.61
CA HIS A 63 10.01 1.48 12.06
C HIS A 63 10.85 2.68 11.61
N GLU A 64 11.86 3.06 12.39
CA GLU A 64 12.78 4.14 12.02
C GLU A 64 13.56 3.79 10.74
N LYS A 65 14.06 2.55 10.61
CA LYS A 65 14.76 2.10 9.40
C LYS A 65 13.86 2.10 8.17
N ILE A 66 12.59 1.68 8.31
CA ILE A 66 11.61 1.74 7.22
C ILE A 66 11.41 3.19 6.77
N HIS A 67 11.22 4.10 7.72
CA HIS A 67 11.02 5.51 7.43
C HIS A 67 12.22 6.16 6.74
N GLU A 68 13.45 5.83 7.15
CA GLU A 68 14.65 6.33 6.47
C GLU A 68 14.79 5.74 5.05
N LEU A 69 14.42 4.46 4.85
CA LEU A 69 14.38 3.87 3.51
C LEU A 69 13.33 4.54 2.63
N ASP A 70 12.14 4.84 3.15
CA ASP A 70 11.08 5.52 2.41
C ASP A 70 11.54 6.90 1.92
N LYS A 71 12.27 7.66 2.76
CA LYS A 71 12.89 8.93 2.36
C LYS A 71 13.92 8.76 1.26
N LEU A 72 14.77 7.74 1.36
CA LEU A 72 15.79 7.47 0.33
C LEU A 72 15.14 7.08 -0.99
N ILE A 73 14.09 6.26 -0.95
CA ILE A 73 13.31 5.89 -2.14
C ILE A 73 12.68 7.13 -2.77
N ASP A 74 12.03 7.99 -1.98
CA ASP A 74 11.43 9.23 -2.49
C ASP A 74 12.47 10.16 -3.11
N ALA A 75 13.61 10.38 -2.44
CA ALA A 75 14.69 11.20 -2.97
C ALA A 75 15.21 10.68 -4.31
N ARG A 76 15.49 9.37 -4.41
CA ARG A 76 15.95 8.73 -5.65
C ARG A 76 14.90 8.73 -6.75
N PHE A 77 13.64 8.51 -6.38
CA PHE A 77 12.54 8.59 -7.32
C PHE A 77 12.46 9.98 -7.95
N ARG A 78 12.58 11.06 -7.16
CA ARG A 78 12.55 12.44 -7.69
C ARG A 78 13.69 12.80 -8.65
N GLU A 79 14.80 12.07 -8.61
CA GLU A 79 15.92 12.23 -9.55
C GLU A 79 15.66 11.56 -10.91
N ASP A 80 14.67 10.66 -11.00
CA ASP A 80 14.37 9.90 -12.22
C ASP A 80 13.58 10.72 -13.26
N GLU A 81 13.96 10.61 -14.53
CA GLU A 81 13.33 11.33 -15.65
C GLU A 81 11.84 10.97 -15.83
N LEU A 82 11.46 9.73 -15.52
CA LEU A 82 10.08 9.25 -15.65
C LEU A 82 9.18 9.74 -14.51
N THR A 83 9.74 10.33 -13.45
CA THR A 83 8.95 10.83 -12.32
C THR A 83 7.96 11.90 -12.72
N ALA A 84 8.31 12.79 -13.66
CA ALA A 84 7.39 13.80 -14.15
C ALA A 84 6.14 13.17 -14.80
N VAL A 85 6.32 12.07 -15.54
CA VAL A 85 5.21 11.34 -16.17
C VAL A 85 4.43 10.54 -15.13
N ILE A 86 5.12 9.79 -14.26
CA ILE A 86 4.46 8.95 -13.27
C ILE A 86 3.64 9.77 -12.27
N SER A 87 4.17 10.92 -11.85
CA SER A 87 3.49 11.82 -10.89
C SER A 87 2.21 12.46 -11.45
N THR A 88 2.01 12.47 -12.77
CA THR A 88 0.75 12.94 -13.37
C THR A 88 -0.40 11.95 -13.17
N MET A 89 -0.10 10.68 -12.88
CA MET A 89 -1.11 9.67 -12.68
C MET A 89 -1.68 9.75 -11.26
N PRO A 90 -3.00 9.94 -11.10
CA PRO A 90 -3.61 10.02 -9.78
C PRO A 90 -3.47 8.68 -9.05
N GLY A 91 -2.97 8.74 -7.81
CA GLY A 91 -2.76 7.57 -6.96
C GLY A 91 -1.38 6.92 -7.07
N LEU A 92 -0.50 7.41 -7.95
CA LEU A 92 0.90 7.00 -8.06
C LEU A 92 1.82 7.99 -7.35
N GLY A 93 1.95 7.82 -6.03
CA GLY A 93 2.94 8.54 -5.22
C GLY A 93 4.36 7.95 -5.33
N PRO A 94 5.38 8.58 -4.71
CA PRO A 94 6.79 8.21 -4.88
C PRO A 94 7.10 6.73 -4.64
N LEU A 95 6.55 6.14 -3.58
CA LEU A 95 6.75 4.72 -3.27
C LEU A 95 6.17 3.78 -4.34
N LEU A 96 4.93 4.05 -4.79
CA LEU A 96 4.27 3.23 -5.81
C LEU A 96 4.90 3.47 -7.20
N GLY A 97 5.36 4.69 -7.46
CA GLY A 97 6.12 5.03 -8.65
C GLY A 97 7.48 4.34 -8.70
N ALA A 98 8.21 4.32 -7.58
CA ALA A 98 9.47 3.58 -7.48
C ALA A 98 9.25 2.07 -7.65
N GLU A 99 8.19 1.50 -7.05
CA GLU A 99 7.83 0.09 -7.26
C GLU A 99 7.48 -0.19 -8.73
N PHE A 100 6.78 0.74 -9.39
CA PHE A 100 6.48 0.65 -10.81
C PHE A 100 7.74 0.66 -11.69
N LEU A 101 8.66 1.58 -11.42
CA LEU A 101 9.94 1.66 -12.14
C LEU A 101 10.79 0.40 -11.90
N ALA A 102 10.89 -0.06 -10.66
CA ALA A 102 11.63 -1.29 -10.34
C ALA A 102 11.03 -2.51 -11.06
N ALA A 103 9.70 -2.60 -11.12
CA ALA A 103 9.01 -3.72 -11.77
C ALA A 103 9.05 -3.67 -13.31
N THR A 104 9.15 -2.48 -13.89
CA THR A 104 9.31 -2.29 -15.35
C THR A 104 10.78 -2.29 -15.79
N GLY A 105 11.71 -2.14 -14.84
CA GLY A 105 13.14 -1.96 -15.10
C GLY A 105 13.48 -0.56 -15.60
N GLY A 106 12.63 0.44 -15.36
CA GLY A 106 12.79 1.82 -15.85
C GLY A 106 12.58 1.97 -17.37
N ASP A 107 12.14 0.92 -18.05
CA ASP A 107 12.03 0.90 -19.51
C ASP A 107 10.65 0.40 -19.96
N LEU A 108 9.81 1.35 -20.36
CA LEU A 108 8.45 1.07 -20.84
C LEU A 108 8.42 0.60 -22.30
N SER A 109 9.52 0.67 -23.05
CA SER A 109 9.56 0.18 -24.44
C SER A 109 9.29 -1.33 -24.55
N ARG A 110 9.51 -2.07 -23.45
CA ARG A 110 9.18 -3.49 -23.29
C ARG A 110 7.69 -3.78 -23.38
N PHE A 111 6.86 -2.76 -23.16
CA PHE A 111 5.41 -2.82 -23.23
C PHE A 111 4.93 -2.00 -24.42
N PRO A 112 4.71 -2.62 -25.60
CA PRO A 112 4.23 -1.93 -26.80
C PRO A 112 2.83 -1.28 -26.67
N GLY A 113 2.23 -1.31 -25.49
CA GLY A 113 1.00 -0.60 -25.18
C GLY A 113 0.44 -0.93 -23.80
N ALA A 114 -0.52 -0.11 -23.36
CA ALA A 114 -1.18 -0.26 -22.06
C ALA A 114 -1.87 -1.63 -21.88
N VAL A 115 -2.42 -2.20 -22.96
CA VAL A 115 -3.05 -3.54 -22.92
C VAL A 115 -2.05 -4.62 -22.51
N ARG A 116 -0.83 -4.59 -23.05
CA ARG A 116 0.21 -5.57 -22.72
C ARG A 116 0.74 -5.39 -21.30
N LEU A 117 0.88 -4.14 -20.86
CA LEU A 117 1.23 -3.83 -19.47
C LEU A 117 0.14 -4.31 -18.50
N ALA A 118 -1.13 -4.11 -18.84
CA ALA A 118 -2.28 -4.53 -18.04
C ALA A 118 -2.43 -6.06 -17.97
N ALA A 119 -2.15 -6.77 -19.06
CA ALA A 119 -2.10 -8.23 -19.08
C ALA A 119 -0.92 -8.75 -18.24
N PHE A 120 0.26 -8.14 -18.37
CA PHE A 120 1.45 -8.52 -17.61
C PHE A 120 1.30 -8.29 -16.10
N SER A 121 0.64 -7.20 -15.70
CA SER A 121 0.33 -6.90 -14.31
C SER A 121 -0.86 -7.68 -13.76
N GLY A 122 -1.62 -8.37 -14.62
CA GLY A 122 -2.77 -9.17 -14.23
C GLY A 122 -3.97 -8.36 -13.75
N VAL A 123 -4.07 -7.09 -14.19
CA VAL A 123 -5.28 -6.26 -13.99
C VAL A 123 -6.28 -6.46 -15.11
N ALA A 124 -5.83 -6.80 -16.32
CA ALA A 124 -6.71 -7.18 -17.42
C ALA A 124 -7.08 -8.67 -17.32
N PRO A 125 -8.35 -9.03 -17.56
CA PRO A 125 -8.74 -10.42 -17.72
C PRO A 125 -8.06 -11.02 -18.96
N VAL A 126 -7.68 -12.30 -18.87
CA VAL A 126 -6.99 -13.01 -19.95
C VAL A 126 -7.95 -14.04 -20.54
N PRO A 127 -8.14 -14.09 -21.87
CA PRO A 127 -8.93 -15.14 -22.51
C PRO A 127 -8.27 -16.51 -22.28
N ARG A 128 -9.08 -17.52 -21.90
CA ARG A 128 -8.63 -18.92 -21.82
C ARG A 128 -9.21 -19.68 -23.00
N ASP A 129 -8.54 -19.60 -24.14
CA ASP A 129 -8.89 -20.43 -25.30
C ASP A 129 -8.33 -21.84 -25.07
N SER A 130 -9.20 -22.75 -24.62
CA SER A 130 -8.87 -24.18 -24.50
C SER A 130 -9.49 -24.95 -25.66
N GLY A 131 -9.04 -24.71 -26.89
CA GLY A 131 -9.31 -25.49 -28.11
C GLY A 131 -10.77 -25.69 -28.57
N ASN A 132 -11.74 -25.49 -27.69
CA ASN A 132 -13.17 -25.79 -27.86
C ASN A 132 -14.07 -24.81 -27.08
N VAL A 133 -13.47 -23.89 -26.31
CA VAL A 133 -14.16 -22.82 -25.58
C VAL A 133 -13.39 -21.54 -25.89
N ASN A 134 -13.98 -20.68 -26.73
CA ASN A 134 -13.42 -19.38 -27.07
C ASN A 134 -14.21 -18.28 -26.35
N GLY A 135 -13.50 -17.30 -25.78
CA GLY A 135 -14.12 -16.08 -25.26
C GLY A 135 -14.44 -16.04 -23.76
N THR A 136 -14.21 -17.12 -23.00
CA THR A 136 -14.35 -17.04 -21.53
C THR A 136 -13.13 -16.37 -20.91
N LEU A 137 -13.34 -15.14 -20.46
CA LEU A 137 -12.35 -14.33 -19.76
C LEU A 137 -12.12 -14.85 -18.33
N HIS A 138 -10.86 -14.99 -17.94
CA HIS A 138 -10.49 -15.47 -16.61
C HIS A 138 -9.43 -14.60 -15.95
N ARG A 139 -9.41 -14.67 -14.61
CA ARG A 139 -8.32 -14.09 -13.84
C ARG A 139 -7.01 -14.81 -14.19
N PRO A 140 -5.96 -14.08 -14.62
CA PRO A 140 -4.67 -14.69 -14.91
C PRO A 140 -4.08 -15.39 -13.68
N ARG A 141 -3.50 -16.58 -13.88
CA ARG A 141 -2.82 -17.34 -12.81
C ARG A 141 -1.36 -16.92 -12.61
N ARG A 142 -0.74 -16.34 -13.64
CA ARG A 142 0.63 -15.79 -13.61
C ARG A 142 0.57 -14.33 -14.05
N TYR A 143 1.14 -13.46 -13.25
CA TYR A 143 1.25 -12.02 -13.48
C TYR A 143 2.29 -11.43 -12.51
N HIS A 144 2.74 -10.22 -12.77
CA HIS A 144 3.68 -9.54 -11.89
C HIS A 144 2.97 -8.97 -10.64
N ARG A 145 3.20 -9.59 -9.47
CA ARG A 145 2.51 -9.23 -8.22
C ARG A 145 2.77 -7.79 -7.74
N GLY A 146 3.98 -7.27 -7.98
CA GLY A 146 4.32 -5.86 -7.67
C GLY A 146 3.46 -4.88 -8.48
N LEU A 147 3.54 -4.92 -9.81
CA LEU A 147 2.64 -4.16 -10.68
C LEU A 147 1.14 -4.34 -10.37
N GLN A 148 0.67 -5.55 -10.05
CA GLN A 148 -0.72 -5.73 -9.63
C GLN A 148 -1.06 -4.90 -8.39
N ARG A 149 -0.17 -4.92 -7.39
CA ARG A 149 -0.30 -4.13 -6.16
C ARG A 149 -0.28 -2.65 -6.44
N VAL A 150 0.65 -2.19 -7.29
CA VAL A 150 0.78 -0.79 -7.72
C VAL A 150 -0.53 -0.31 -8.34
N PHE A 151 -1.04 -1.01 -9.37
CA PHE A 151 -2.26 -0.60 -10.05
C PHE A 151 -3.49 -0.66 -9.15
N TYR A 152 -3.61 -1.71 -8.33
CA TYR A 152 -4.72 -1.83 -7.39
C TYR A 152 -4.72 -0.70 -6.36
N ARG A 153 -3.57 -0.40 -5.74
CA ARG A 153 -3.46 0.71 -4.77
C ARG A 153 -3.68 2.05 -5.43
N SER A 154 -3.11 2.28 -6.62
CA SER A 154 -3.31 3.51 -7.39
C SER A 154 -4.79 3.74 -7.70
N ALA A 155 -5.51 2.71 -8.15
CA ALA A 155 -6.94 2.80 -8.43
C ALA A 155 -7.76 3.13 -7.16
N MET A 156 -7.44 2.49 -6.03
CA MET A 156 -8.14 2.76 -4.77
C MET A 156 -7.89 4.18 -4.26
N ILE A 157 -6.68 4.71 -4.44
CA ILE A 157 -6.36 6.10 -4.09
C ILE A 157 -7.06 7.04 -5.08
N SER A 158 -6.98 6.79 -6.39
CA SER A 158 -7.57 7.66 -7.40
C SER A 158 -9.10 7.79 -7.26
N ILE A 159 -9.81 6.71 -6.93
CA ILE A 159 -11.25 6.73 -6.65
C ILE A 159 -11.59 7.67 -5.47
N ARG A 160 -10.66 7.86 -4.52
CA ARG A 160 -10.86 8.74 -3.35
C ARG A 160 -10.42 10.17 -3.62
N THR A 161 -9.38 10.38 -4.43
CA THR A 161 -8.73 11.68 -4.58
C THR A 161 -9.06 12.41 -5.89
N CYS A 162 -9.57 11.71 -6.91
CA CYS A 162 -9.85 12.25 -8.24
C CYS A 162 -11.35 12.08 -8.57
N PRO A 163 -12.10 13.19 -8.71
CA PRO A 163 -13.53 13.15 -9.05
C PRO A 163 -13.85 12.40 -10.35
N GLU A 164 -12.99 12.54 -11.37
CA GLU A 164 -13.14 11.88 -12.67
C GLU A 164 -13.00 10.35 -12.53
N SER A 165 -12.01 9.90 -11.75
CA SER A 165 -11.82 8.48 -11.44
C SER A 165 -13.01 7.92 -10.65
N ARG A 166 -13.57 8.71 -9.72
CA ARG A 166 -14.76 8.34 -8.97
C ARG A 166 -15.99 8.21 -9.86
N ALA A 167 -16.23 9.19 -10.72
CA ALA A 167 -17.36 9.18 -11.65
C ALA A 167 -17.28 8.01 -12.65
N PHE A 168 -16.07 7.67 -13.13
CA PHE A 168 -15.85 6.49 -13.94
C PHE A 168 -16.18 5.19 -13.19
N TYR A 169 -15.67 5.05 -11.95
CA TYR A 169 -15.95 3.88 -11.12
C TYR A 169 -17.44 3.70 -10.81
N ASP A 170 -18.13 4.78 -10.46
CA ASP A 170 -19.57 4.73 -10.13
C ASP A 170 -20.42 4.33 -11.34
N ARG A 171 -20.04 4.76 -12.56
CA ARG A 171 -20.69 4.36 -13.83
C ARG A 171 -20.52 2.87 -14.11
N GLU A 172 -19.28 2.37 -14.07
CA GLU A 172 -18.94 0.95 -14.26
C GLU A 172 -19.64 0.06 -13.23
N ARG A 173 -19.85 0.56 -12.01
CA ARG A 173 -20.57 -0.16 -10.96
C ARG A 173 -22.08 -0.22 -11.25
N ALA A 174 -22.67 0.89 -11.72
CA ALA A 174 -24.08 0.95 -12.07
C ALA A 174 -24.41 -0.01 -13.22
N GLU A 175 -23.57 -0.05 -14.26
CA GLU A 175 -23.72 -0.95 -15.40
C GLU A 175 -23.71 -2.43 -15.00
N LYS A 176 -22.84 -2.80 -14.04
CA LYS A 176 -22.75 -4.18 -13.51
C LYS A 176 -23.84 -4.56 -12.52
N SER A 177 -24.60 -3.60 -12.00
CA SER A 177 -25.77 -3.86 -11.15
C SER A 177 -27.07 -3.97 -11.94
N SER A 178 -27.07 -3.65 -13.23
CA SER A 178 -28.24 -3.68 -14.11
C SER A 178 -28.30 -4.87 -15.08
N GLY A 179 -27.32 -5.79 -15.03
CA GLY A 179 -27.28 -7.03 -15.82
C GLY A 179 -27.06 -8.24 -14.94
#